data_AF-A0A2H0WHK9-F1
#
_entry.id   AF-A0A2H0WHK9-F1
#
_cell.length_a   1.000
_cell.length_b   1.000
_cell.length_c   1.000
_cell.angle_alpha   90.00
_cell.angle_beta   90.00
_cell.angle_gamma   90.00
#
_symmetry.space_group_name_H-M   'P 1'
#
loop_
_entity.id
_entity.type
_entity.pdbx_description
1 polymer ?
#
loop_
_entity_poly.entity_id
_entity_poly.type
_entity_poly.pdbx_seq_one_letter_code
_entity_poly.pdbx_strand_id
1 'polypeptide(L)'
;LPLVHSGINSIRIIDVSQRQLELTQIRWASAKFLARPQFLELLGYSPTSAEKRIESLKSLPLPSSIKESWIENANLWAPRGFLFIGRWEHFLIRLGEIFRSLSFCDFTELFETKTLEEQKIYMQTQWPAIRLRLFLRLVASPLVFHRMLYKGALNGGRSAESLATILIQSFESLLSKIRARESFFLQMLFLGSLPYPEGWPAETHTNVINAVQNFQGKVIFENTDLVTAMESDFDFASVSDVISYLDPRQLALFFEALQKKVDPSQNVACVARSFLKHPATPAELEPYLQKKEAQEAQNTDNTGVYRFHIYRSVNEAQQ
;
A
#
# COMPACT_ATOMS: atom_id res chain seq x y z
N LEU A 1 -8.44 -2.26 -5.57
CA LEU A 1 -9.79 -2.52 -5.00
C LEU A 1 -10.07 -4.03 -4.88
N PRO A 2 -9.33 -4.77 -4.04
CA PRO A 2 -9.51 -6.22 -3.89
C PRO A 2 -10.72 -6.65 -3.03
N LEU A 3 -11.63 -5.73 -2.69
CA LEU A 3 -12.75 -5.98 -1.77
C LEU A 3 -14.12 -6.01 -2.47
N VAL A 4 -14.15 -5.82 -3.78
CA VAL A 4 -15.39 -5.84 -4.55
C VAL A 4 -15.70 -7.26 -4.97
N HIS A 5 -16.77 -7.85 -4.43
CA HIS A 5 -17.30 -9.15 -4.86
C HIS A 5 -18.84 -9.15 -4.82
N SER A 6 -19.46 -10.20 -5.37
CA SER A 6 -20.91 -10.29 -5.63
C SER A 6 -21.81 -10.21 -4.39
N GLY A 7 -21.27 -10.37 -3.18
CA GLY A 7 -22.04 -10.31 -1.93
C GLY A 7 -22.03 -8.94 -1.24
N ILE A 8 -21.32 -7.95 -1.80
CA ILE A 8 -21.17 -6.65 -1.16
C ILE A 8 -22.29 -5.70 -1.60
N ASN A 9 -23.08 -5.24 -0.63
CA ASN A 9 -24.15 -4.26 -0.86
C ASN A 9 -23.66 -2.81 -0.77
N SER A 10 -22.65 -2.56 0.06
CA SER A 10 -22.08 -1.23 0.23
C SER A 10 -20.61 -1.27 0.63
N ILE A 11 -19.87 -0.23 0.23
CA ILE A 11 -18.46 -0.01 0.59
C ILE A 11 -18.37 1.39 1.15
N ARG A 12 -17.79 1.51 2.35
CA ARG A 12 -17.47 2.79 2.98
C ARG A 12 -15.96 3.00 2.94
N ILE A 13 -15.55 4.13 2.37
CA ILE A 13 -14.15 4.52 2.23
C ILE A 13 -13.94 5.74 3.12
N ILE A 14 -13.06 5.58 4.10
CA ILE A 14 -12.81 6.58 5.14
C ILE A 14 -11.36 7.08 5.03
N ASP A 15 -11.16 8.38 5.22
CA ASP A 15 -9.85 8.99 5.40
C ASP A 15 -10.00 10.38 6.05
N VAL A 16 -9.08 10.76 6.93
CA VAL A 16 -9.03 12.11 7.52
C VAL A 16 -8.63 13.18 6.50
N SER A 17 -7.97 12.79 5.41
CA SER A 17 -7.53 13.68 4.34
C SER A 17 -8.55 13.70 3.20
N GLN A 18 -9.28 14.82 3.09
CA GLN A 18 -10.21 15.06 1.98
C GLN A 18 -9.55 14.85 0.60
N ARG A 19 -8.28 15.25 0.46
CA ARG A 19 -7.55 15.07 -0.81
C ARG A 19 -7.30 13.60 -1.17
N GLN A 20 -7.16 12.72 -0.18
CA GLN A 20 -7.01 11.28 -0.40
C GLN A 20 -8.35 10.66 -0.80
N LEU A 21 -9.46 11.12 -0.22
CA LEU A 21 -10.80 10.72 -0.63
C LEU A 21 -11.11 11.13 -2.06
N GLU A 22 -10.78 12.35 -2.46
CA GLU A 22 -10.91 12.81 -3.85
C GLU A 22 -10.09 11.96 -4.82
N LEU A 23 -8.83 11.66 -4.48
CA LEU A 23 -8.00 10.77 -5.28
C LEU A 23 -8.59 9.36 -5.38
N THR A 24 -9.16 8.85 -4.30
CA THR A 24 -9.79 7.54 -4.27
C THR A 24 -11.08 7.53 -5.10
N GLN A 25 -11.85 8.62 -5.10
CA GLN A 25 -12.98 8.81 -6.01
C GLN A 25 -12.55 8.78 -7.47
N ILE A 26 -11.44 9.43 -7.82
CA ILE A 26 -10.87 9.38 -9.18
C ILE A 26 -10.47 7.94 -9.54
N ARG A 27 -9.77 7.22 -8.66
CA ARG A 27 -9.36 5.82 -8.90
C ARG A 27 -10.58 4.90 -9.04
N TRP A 28 -11.59 5.09 -8.22
CA TRP A 28 -12.86 4.35 -8.31
C TRP A 28 -13.57 4.63 -9.63
N ALA A 29 -13.82 5.91 -9.95
CA ALA A 29 -14.53 6.31 -11.15
C ALA A 29 -13.77 5.88 -12.42
N SER A 30 -12.45 6.00 -12.44
CA SER A 30 -11.65 5.55 -13.58
C SER A 30 -11.71 4.03 -13.78
N ALA A 31 -11.60 3.23 -12.71
CA ALA A 31 -11.79 1.79 -12.80
C ALA A 31 -13.22 1.41 -13.24
N LYS A 32 -14.22 2.18 -12.80
CA LYS A 32 -15.64 1.93 -13.05
C LYS A 32 -16.08 2.27 -14.48
N PHE A 33 -15.58 3.36 -15.05
CA PHE A 33 -16.13 3.94 -16.28
C PHE A 33 -15.17 3.97 -17.47
N LEU A 34 -13.85 3.83 -17.25
CA LEU A 34 -12.89 3.79 -18.35
C LEU A 34 -12.60 2.35 -18.78
N ALA A 35 -12.18 2.18 -20.03
CA ALA A 35 -11.57 0.94 -20.47
C ALA A 35 -10.24 0.74 -19.73
N ARG A 36 -9.85 -0.52 -19.49
CA ARG A 36 -8.61 -0.86 -18.76
C ARG A 36 -7.37 -0.10 -19.26
N PRO A 37 -7.08 0.01 -20.57
CA PRO A 37 -5.93 0.77 -21.04
C PRO A 37 -5.95 2.25 -20.59
N GLN A 38 -7.11 2.91 -20.69
CA GLN A 38 -7.28 4.31 -20.27
C GLN A 38 -7.11 4.47 -18.75
N PHE A 39 -7.61 3.52 -17.96
CA PHE A 39 -7.37 3.48 -16.51
C PHE A 39 -5.87 3.40 -16.18
N LEU A 40 -5.15 2.49 -16.83
CA LEU A 40 -3.71 2.30 -16.61
C LEU A 40 -2.91 3.54 -17.03
N GLU A 41 -3.26 4.15 -18.16
CA GLU A 41 -2.66 5.39 -18.65
C GLU A 41 -2.91 6.56 -17.68
N LEU A 42 -4.16 6.77 -17.24
CA LEU A 42 -4.54 7.85 -16.33
C LEU A 42 -3.79 7.77 -15.00
N LEU A 43 -3.68 6.58 -14.42
CA LEU A 43 -2.98 6.39 -13.16
C LEU A 43 -1.45 6.42 -13.30
N GLY A 44 -0.91 6.13 -14.49
CA GLY A 44 0.54 6.16 -14.72
C GLY A 44 1.21 4.78 -14.72
N TYR A 45 0.44 3.70 -14.78
CA TYR A 45 0.98 2.36 -15.03
C TYR A 45 1.48 2.20 -16.46
N SER A 46 0.81 2.88 -17.40
CA SER A 46 1.20 2.89 -18.81
C SER A 46 1.56 4.32 -19.27
N PRO A 47 2.53 4.45 -20.19
CA PRO A 47 2.91 5.75 -20.74
C PRO A 47 1.78 6.32 -21.61
N THR A 48 1.56 7.63 -21.48
CA THR A 48 0.63 8.40 -22.33
C THR A 48 0.99 9.88 -22.21
N SER A 49 0.33 10.74 -23.00
CA SER A 49 0.55 12.20 -22.93
C SER A 49 -0.23 12.84 -21.78
N ALA A 50 0.22 14.01 -21.31
CA ALA A 50 -0.47 14.74 -20.25
C ALA A 50 -1.89 15.15 -20.67
N GLU A 51 -2.08 15.52 -21.94
CA GLU A 51 -3.36 15.92 -22.52
C GLU A 51 -4.37 14.77 -22.47
N LYS A 52 -3.95 13.55 -22.86
CA LYS A 52 -4.80 12.35 -22.80
C LYS A 52 -5.23 12.02 -21.36
N ARG A 53 -4.34 12.20 -20.39
CA ARG A 53 -4.69 12.00 -18.97
C ARG A 53 -5.72 13.04 -18.49
N ILE A 54 -5.54 14.31 -18.85
CA ILE A 54 -6.48 15.38 -18.51
C ILE A 54 -7.85 15.13 -19.16
N GLU A 55 -7.88 14.70 -20.41
CA GLU A 55 -9.11 14.32 -21.12
C GLU A 55 -9.81 13.15 -20.41
N SER A 56 -9.05 12.12 -20.03
CA SER A 56 -9.57 10.98 -19.28
C SER A 56 -10.15 11.38 -17.92
N LEU A 57 -9.55 12.34 -17.22
CA LEU A 57 -10.12 12.87 -15.96
C LEU A 57 -11.42 13.66 -16.22
N LYS A 58 -11.47 14.47 -17.28
CA LYS A 58 -12.64 15.28 -17.64
C LYS A 58 -13.87 14.43 -17.95
N SER A 59 -13.66 13.28 -18.60
CA SER A 59 -14.72 12.34 -18.99
C SER A 59 -15.33 11.56 -17.82
N LEU A 60 -14.67 11.54 -16.65
CA LEU A 60 -15.20 10.82 -15.49
C LEU A 60 -16.48 11.48 -14.95
N PRO A 61 -17.48 10.67 -14.53
CA PRO A 61 -18.68 11.14 -13.86
C PRO A 61 -18.37 11.45 -12.39
N LEU A 62 -17.61 12.53 -12.17
CA LEU A 62 -17.23 13.07 -10.87
C LEU A 62 -17.82 14.48 -10.69
N PRO A 63 -18.03 14.94 -9.44
CA PRO A 63 -18.36 16.33 -9.17
C PRO A 63 -17.38 17.29 -9.84
N SER A 64 -17.89 18.39 -10.40
CA SER A 64 -17.07 19.39 -11.10
C SER A 64 -15.97 19.96 -10.21
N SER A 65 -16.26 20.19 -8.91
CA SER A 65 -15.29 20.68 -7.93
C SER A 65 -14.04 19.78 -7.81
N ILE A 66 -14.21 18.45 -7.84
CA ILE A 66 -13.07 17.52 -7.81
C ILE A 66 -12.27 17.64 -9.11
N LYS A 67 -12.95 17.61 -10.26
CA LYS A 67 -12.29 17.67 -11.57
C LYS A 67 -11.50 18.96 -11.76
N GLU A 68 -12.13 20.11 -11.49
CA GLU A 68 -11.54 21.44 -11.62
C GLU A 68 -10.30 21.58 -10.72
N SER A 69 -10.42 21.23 -9.43
CA SER A 69 -9.29 21.27 -8.49
C SER A 69 -8.08 20.45 -8.96
N TRP A 70 -8.30 19.27 -9.54
CA TRP A 70 -7.21 18.44 -10.07
C TRP A 70 -6.67 18.93 -11.41
N ILE A 71 -7.51 19.53 -12.26
CA ILE A 71 -7.08 20.12 -13.54
C ILE A 71 -6.23 21.36 -13.31
N GLU A 72 -6.60 22.23 -12.35
CA GLU A 72 -5.80 23.40 -11.96
C GLU A 72 -4.39 23.01 -11.50
N ASN A 73 -4.24 21.82 -10.94
CA ASN A 73 -2.98 21.26 -10.47
C ASN A 73 -2.41 20.18 -11.42
N ALA A 74 -2.78 20.21 -12.71
CA ALA A 74 -2.40 19.19 -13.69
C ALA A 74 -0.88 19.03 -13.84
N ASN A 75 -0.11 20.10 -13.66
CA ASN A 75 1.35 20.06 -13.69
C ASN A 75 1.96 19.08 -12.67
N LEU A 76 1.27 18.81 -11.56
CA LEU A 76 1.77 17.90 -10.52
C LEU A 76 1.62 16.42 -10.88
N TRP A 77 0.59 16.05 -11.65
CA TRP A 77 0.23 14.65 -11.87
C TRP A 77 0.18 14.25 -13.34
N ALA A 78 -0.29 15.10 -14.24
CA ALA A 78 -0.53 14.75 -15.64
C ALA A 78 0.72 14.26 -16.40
N PRO A 79 1.96 14.71 -16.12
CA PRO A 79 3.15 14.19 -16.79
C PRO A 79 3.43 12.70 -16.51
N ARG A 80 3.11 12.21 -15.30
CA ARG A 80 3.46 10.85 -14.86
C ARG A 80 2.27 9.97 -14.51
N GLY A 81 1.10 10.56 -14.26
CA GLY A 81 -0.08 9.89 -13.73
C GLY A 81 -0.22 10.06 -12.21
N PHE A 82 -1.42 9.79 -11.71
CA PHE A 82 -1.80 9.92 -10.29
C PHE A 82 -1.03 9.01 -9.32
N LEU A 83 -0.41 7.94 -9.81
CA LEU A 83 0.39 7.06 -8.96
C LEU A 83 1.60 7.78 -8.36
N PHE A 84 2.21 8.67 -9.14
CA PHE A 84 3.50 9.26 -8.80
C PHE A 84 3.40 10.50 -7.92
N ILE A 85 2.19 10.94 -7.55
CA ILE A 85 2.04 12.14 -6.71
C ILE A 85 2.14 11.88 -5.21
N GLY A 86 2.07 10.61 -4.79
CA GLY A 86 2.12 10.24 -3.39
C GLY A 86 3.49 10.53 -2.75
N ARG A 87 3.49 10.84 -1.45
CA ARG A 87 4.72 11.17 -0.71
C ARG A 87 5.69 9.98 -0.66
N TRP A 88 5.14 8.77 -0.49
CA TRP A 88 5.91 7.55 -0.46
C TRP A 88 6.55 7.24 -1.81
N GLU A 89 5.80 7.36 -2.90
CA GLU A 89 6.29 7.14 -4.26
C GLU A 89 7.41 8.12 -4.61
N HIS A 90 7.22 9.41 -4.32
CA HIS A 90 8.27 10.41 -4.48
C HIS A 90 9.51 10.11 -3.63
N PHE A 91 9.32 9.67 -2.39
CA PHE A 91 10.42 9.28 -1.51
C PHE A 91 11.21 8.11 -2.10
N LEU A 92 10.53 7.03 -2.51
CA LEU A 92 11.17 5.86 -3.10
C LEU A 92 11.93 6.19 -4.39
N ILE A 93 11.34 7.03 -5.26
CA ILE A 93 11.99 7.45 -6.51
C ILE A 93 13.26 8.24 -6.21
N ARG A 94 13.18 9.25 -5.34
CA ARG A 94 14.36 10.07 -4.98
C ARG A 94 15.43 9.23 -4.28
N LEU A 95 15.01 8.33 -3.40
CA LEU A 95 15.90 7.39 -2.74
C LEU A 95 16.63 6.52 -3.76
N GLY A 96 15.89 6.01 -4.73
CA GLY A 96 16.41 5.29 -5.88
C GLY A 96 17.42 6.06 -6.71
N GLU A 97 17.09 7.30 -7.05
CA GLU A 97 17.98 8.20 -7.81
C GLU A 97 19.31 8.42 -7.09
N ILE A 98 19.25 8.71 -5.78
CA ILE A 98 20.44 8.84 -4.93
C ILE A 98 21.20 7.52 -4.90
N PHE A 99 20.51 6.40 -4.73
CA PHE A 99 21.16 5.10 -4.67
C PHE A 99 21.90 4.76 -5.96
N ARG A 100 21.25 4.91 -7.12
CA ARG A 100 21.88 4.68 -8.43
C ARG A 100 23.09 5.59 -8.64
N SER A 101 22.96 6.86 -8.26
CA SER A 101 24.04 7.85 -8.39
C SER A 101 25.24 7.53 -7.50
N LEU A 102 25.02 7.10 -6.26
CA LEU A 102 26.10 6.80 -5.30
C LEU A 102 26.68 5.40 -5.47
N SER A 103 25.86 4.43 -5.86
CA SER A 103 26.29 3.05 -6.01
C SER A 103 27.02 2.81 -7.33
N PHE A 104 26.88 3.68 -8.34
CA PHE A 104 27.40 3.47 -9.70
C PHE A 104 27.06 2.07 -10.23
N CYS A 105 25.86 1.59 -9.91
CA CYS A 105 25.39 0.26 -10.27
C CYS A 105 24.19 0.36 -11.18
N ASP A 106 24.22 -0.44 -12.25
CA ASP A 106 23.07 -0.67 -13.10
C ASP A 106 22.29 -1.88 -12.56
N PHE A 107 21.03 -1.66 -12.22
CA PHE A 107 20.14 -2.70 -11.71
C PHE A 107 19.29 -3.33 -12.81
N THR A 108 19.42 -2.89 -14.07
CA THR A 108 18.62 -3.39 -15.19
C THR A 108 18.71 -4.91 -15.32
N GLU A 109 19.92 -5.48 -15.19
CA GLU A 109 20.11 -6.93 -15.25
C GLU A 109 19.31 -7.70 -14.19
N LEU A 110 19.15 -7.15 -12.97
CA LEU A 110 18.32 -7.77 -11.94
C LEU A 110 16.88 -7.95 -12.43
N PHE A 111 16.33 -6.93 -13.08
CA PHE A 111 14.97 -6.97 -13.60
C PHE A 111 14.86 -7.82 -14.85
N GLU A 112 15.94 -8.03 -15.60
CA GLU A 112 15.98 -8.89 -16.79
C GLU A 112 16.09 -10.41 -16.50
N THR A 113 16.28 -10.80 -15.24
CA THR A 113 16.26 -12.22 -14.83
C THR A 113 14.92 -12.89 -15.15
N LYS A 114 14.96 -14.09 -15.72
CA LYS A 114 13.77 -14.84 -16.13
C LYS A 114 13.23 -15.71 -15.01
N THR A 115 14.10 -16.25 -14.16
CA THR A 115 13.74 -17.12 -13.03
C THR A 115 14.26 -16.58 -11.71
N LEU A 116 13.68 -17.06 -10.61
CA LEU A 116 14.15 -16.73 -9.26
C LEU A 116 15.57 -17.28 -9.01
N GLU A 117 15.91 -18.42 -9.61
CA GLU A 117 17.23 -19.04 -9.55
C GLU A 117 18.29 -18.17 -10.25
N GLU A 118 18.00 -17.64 -11.44
CA GLU A 118 18.88 -16.69 -12.13
C GLU A 118 19.09 -15.42 -11.29
N GLN A 119 18.03 -14.89 -10.67
CA GLN A 119 18.12 -13.75 -9.76
C GLN A 119 19.00 -14.06 -8.54
N LYS A 120 18.88 -15.24 -7.93
CA LYS A 120 19.73 -15.66 -6.81
C LYS A 120 21.20 -15.74 -7.23
N ILE A 121 21.50 -16.23 -8.44
CA ILE A 121 22.86 -16.26 -8.98
C ILE A 121 23.39 -14.84 -9.19
N TYR A 122 22.59 -13.95 -9.78
CA TYR A 122 22.95 -12.54 -9.93
C TYR A 122 23.24 -11.88 -8.56
N MET A 123 22.40 -12.16 -7.56
CA MET A 123 22.59 -11.69 -6.19
C MET A 123 23.89 -12.15 -5.54
N GLN A 124 24.41 -13.32 -5.92
CA GLN A 124 25.66 -13.85 -5.38
C GLN A 124 26.90 -13.37 -6.13
N THR A 125 26.76 -13.09 -7.43
CA THR A 125 27.91 -12.88 -8.32
C THR A 125 28.14 -11.41 -8.68
N GLN A 126 27.08 -10.62 -8.81
CA GLN A 126 27.14 -9.25 -9.36
C GLN A 126 26.52 -8.19 -8.45
N TRP A 127 25.68 -8.59 -7.50
CA TRP A 127 24.97 -7.65 -6.64
C TRP A 127 25.91 -6.84 -5.74
N PRO A 128 25.75 -5.51 -5.69
CA PRO A 128 26.60 -4.63 -4.89
C PRO A 128 26.19 -4.65 -3.41
N ALA A 129 26.23 -5.83 -2.77
CA ALA A 129 25.72 -6.07 -1.42
C ALA A 129 26.27 -5.08 -0.37
N ILE A 130 27.56 -4.79 -0.43
CA ILE A 130 28.23 -3.85 0.49
C ILE A 130 27.68 -2.43 0.29
N ARG A 131 27.56 -1.97 -0.96
CA ARG A 131 27.06 -0.63 -1.29
C ARG A 131 25.60 -0.47 -0.86
N LEU A 132 24.78 -1.49 -1.10
CA LEU A 132 23.40 -1.51 -0.63
C LEU A 132 23.32 -1.46 0.90
N ARG A 133 24.07 -2.30 1.61
CA ARG A 133 24.04 -2.33 3.08
C ARG A 133 24.48 -0.99 3.69
N LEU A 134 25.50 -0.35 3.12
CA LEU A 134 25.92 1.00 3.50
C LEU A 134 24.83 2.03 3.23
N PHE A 135 24.22 1.97 2.05
CA PHE A 135 23.12 2.86 1.69
C PHE A 135 21.92 2.71 2.63
N LEU A 136 21.46 1.48 2.90
CA LEU A 136 20.33 1.23 3.79
C LEU A 136 20.62 1.68 5.23
N ARG A 137 21.88 1.58 5.70
CA ARG A 137 22.29 2.16 6.99
C ARG A 137 22.17 3.69 7.01
N LEU A 138 22.52 4.37 5.92
CA LEU A 138 22.36 5.83 5.79
C LEU A 138 20.88 6.23 5.75
N VAL A 139 20.06 5.51 4.99
CA VAL A 139 18.61 5.76 4.89
C VAL A 139 17.89 5.50 6.21
N ALA A 140 18.29 4.45 6.92
CA ALA A 140 17.75 4.11 8.24
C ALA A 140 18.27 5.02 9.37
N SER A 141 19.13 6.00 9.05
CA SER A 141 19.58 6.95 10.06
C SER A 141 18.39 7.72 10.64
N PRO A 142 18.38 8.03 11.95
CA PRO A 142 17.26 8.72 12.58
C PRO A 142 16.97 10.06 11.93
N LEU A 143 17.99 10.75 11.41
CA LEU A 143 17.82 12.04 10.73
C LEU A 143 16.96 11.91 9.46
N VAL A 144 17.26 10.92 8.61
CA VAL A 144 16.52 10.67 7.35
C VAL A 144 15.13 10.15 7.68
N PHE A 145 15.03 9.22 8.63
CA PHE A 145 13.78 8.56 8.97
C PHE A 145 12.77 9.46 9.72
N HIS A 146 13.27 10.23 10.70
CA HIS A 146 12.48 11.15 11.53
C HIS A 146 11.95 12.35 10.73
N ARG A 147 12.74 12.84 9.77
CA ARG A 147 12.40 14.00 8.94
C ARG A 147 11.46 13.66 7.78
N MET A 148 11.49 12.44 7.26
CA MET A 148 10.85 12.14 5.96
C MET A 148 9.51 11.40 6.05
N LEU A 149 9.26 10.56 7.08
CA LEU A 149 8.08 9.68 7.09
C LEU A 149 7.08 9.95 8.22
N TYR A 150 7.55 10.24 9.43
CA TYR A 150 6.66 10.33 10.61
C TYR A 150 6.62 11.71 11.28
N LYS A 151 7.31 12.74 10.75
CA LYS A 151 7.41 14.08 11.38
C LYS A 151 7.71 14.00 12.90
N GLY A 152 8.54 13.05 13.30
CA GLY A 152 8.89 12.80 14.70
C GLY A 152 7.92 11.95 15.54
N ALA A 153 6.88 11.36 14.96
CA ALA A 153 5.91 10.51 15.68
C ALA A 153 6.38 9.06 15.95
N LEU A 154 7.59 8.68 15.54
CA LEU A 154 8.20 7.40 15.95
C LEU A 154 8.71 7.52 17.39
N ASN A 155 7.77 7.60 18.33
CA ASN A 155 8.01 7.36 19.74
C ASN A 155 8.00 5.85 19.96
N GLY A 156 9.15 5.23 19.74
CA GLY A 156 9.36 3.81 20.02
C GLY A 156 10.85 3.57 19.98
N GLY A 157 11.45 3.24 21.13
CA GLY A 157 12.89 3.17 21.40
C GLY A 157 13.69 2.11 20.63
N ARG A 158 13.40 1.90 19.34
CA ARG A 158 14.26 1.13 18.44
C ARG A 158 15.44 2.01 18.04
N SER A 159 16.64 1.50 18.22
CA SER A 159 17.85 2.16 17.72
C SER A 159 17.83 2.21 16.19
N ALA A 160 18.51 3.21 15.60
CA ALA A 160 18.74 3.30 14.16
C ALA A 160 19.26 1.99 13.55
N GLU A 161 20.13 1.32 14.31
CA GLU A 161 20.76 0.07 13.92
C GLU A 161 19.76 -1.10 13.83
N SER A 162 18.77 -1.15 14.74
CA SER A 162 17.67 -2.11 14.67
C SER A 162 16.82 -1.90 13.42
N LEU A 163 16.51 -0.63 13.09
CA LEU A 163 15.73 -0.29 11.90
C LEU A 163 16.48 -0.62 10.60
N ALA A 164 17.77 -0.26 10.51
CA ALA A 164 18.61 -0.59 9.35
C ALA A 164 18.66 -2.10 9.11
N THR A 165 18.80 -2.87 10.19
CA THR A 165 18.83 -4.33 10.13
C THR A 165 17.50 -4.89 9.63
N ILE A 166 16.37 -4.39 10.13
CA ILE A 166 15.03 -4.80 9.66
C ILE A 166 14.88 -4.51 8.17
N LEU A 167 15.24 -3.31 7.71
CA LEU A 167 15.11 -2.95 6.29
C LEU A 167 16.01 -3.80 5.39
N ILE A 168 17.26 -4.07 5.80
CA ILE A 168 18.17 -4.96 5.08
C ILE A 168 17.60 -6.37 5.00
N GLN A 169 17.11 -6.92 6.12
CA GLN A 169 16.54 -8.27 6.16
C GLN A 169 15.26 -8.39 5.34
N SER A 170 14.36 -7.41 5.42
CA SER A 170 13.16 -7.35 4.58
C SER A 170 13.52 -7.31 3.11
N PHE A 171 14.51 -6.51 2.74
CA PHE A 171 14.94 -6.36 1.35
C PHE A 171 15.61 -7.62 0.81
N GLU A 172 16.57 -8.20 1.54
CA GLU A 172 17.21 -9.47 1.18
C GLU A 172 16.18 -10.61 1.13
N SER A 173 15.25 -10.66 2.08
CA SER A 173 14.16 -11.63 2.05
C SER A 173 13.28 -11.46 0.82
N LEU A 174 12.94 -10.22 0.43
CA LEU A 174 12.07 -9.95 -0.71
C LEU A 174 12.72 -10.44 -2.01
N LEU A 175 13.97 -10.05 -2.25
CA LEU A 175 14.73 -10.49 -3.43
C LEU A 175 15.00 -12.00 -3.46
N SER A 176 14.95 -12.69 -2.32
CA SER A 176 15.09 -14.16 -2.30
C SER A 176 13.80 -14.92 -2.62
N LYS A 177 12.64 -14.24 -2.56
CA LYS A 177 11.30 -14.86 -2.64
C LYS A 177 10.57 -14.55 -3.94
N ILE A 178 10.71 -13.35 -4.47
CA ILE A 178 10.00 -12.90 -5.69
C ILE A 178 10.99 -12.32 -6.69
N ARG A 179 10.67 -12.39 -7.99
CA ARG A 179 11.49 -11.73 -9.00
C ARG A 179 11.37 -10.22 -8.86
N ALA A 180 12.44 -9.47 -9.09
CA ALA A 180 12.46 -8.02 -8.91
C ALA A 180 11.39 -7.33 -9.78
N ARG A 181 11.17 -7.82 -11.01
CA ARG A 181 10.12 -7.35 -11.91
C ARG A 181 8.69 -7.60 -11.41
N GLU A 182 8.49 -8.54 -10.49
CA GLU A 182 7.19 -8.84 -9.87
C GLU A 182 6.90 -7.97 -8.64
N SER A 183 7.85 -7.14 -8.22
CA SER A 183 7.68 -6.25 -7.07
C SER A 183 7.45 -4.81 -7.50
N PHE A 184 6.26 -4.29 -7.22
CA PHE A 184 5.94 -2.86 -7.33
C PHE A 184 7.00 -2.00 -6.62
N PHE A 185 7.34 -2.40 -5.39
CA PHE A 185 8.27 -1.67 -4.53
C PHE A 185 9.68 -1.61 -5.14
N LEU A 186 10.21 -2.74 -5.63
CA LEU A 186 11.55 -2.79 -6.21
C LEU A 186 11.63 -2.01 -7.52
N GLN A 187 10.61 -2.12 -8.40
CA GLN A 187 10.55 -1.33 -9.63
C GLN A 187 10.54 0.18 -9.31
N MET A 188 9.70 0.63 -8.37
CA MET A 188 9.67 2.03 -7.96
C MET A 188 11.01 2.51 -7.37
N LEU A 189 11.63 1.70 -6.51
CA LEU A 189 12.89 2.03 -5.87
C LEU A 189 14.05 2.06 -6.88
N PHE A 190 14.21 1.05 -7.73
CA PHE A 190 15.40 0.94 -8.59
C PHE A 190 15.23 1.54 -9.98
N LEU A 191 14.02 1.59 -10.53
CA LEU A 191 13.76 2.08 -11.89
C LEU A 191 13.07 3.44 -11.88
N GLY A 192 12.51 3.85 -10.74
CA GLY A 192 11.74 5.08 -10.62
C GLY A 192 10.46 5.09 -11.45
N SER A 193 10.08 3.95 -12.01
CA SER A 193 8.94 3.73 -12.93
C SER A 193 8.49 2.26 -12.82
N LEU A 194 7.43 1.88 -13.54
CA LEU A 194 6.85 0.53 -13.50
C LEU A 194 6.81 -0.13 -14.88
N PRO A 195 7.97 -0.38 -15.53
CA PRO A 195 8.02 -0.91 -16.89
C PRO A 195 7.54 -2.36 -17.00
N TYR A 196 7.51 -3.12 -15.91
CA TYR A 196 7.13 -4.54 -15.91
C TYR A 196 5.73 -4.74 -15.29
N PRO A 197 4.71 -5.10 -16.10
CA PRO A 197 3.35 -5.32 -15.63
C PRO A 197 3.21 -6.41 -14.55
N GLU A 198 4.17 -7.33 -14.46
CA GLU A 198 4.19 -8.42 -13.48
C GLU A 198 4.23 -7.91 -12.03
N GLY A 199 4.76 -6.70 -11.81
CA GLY A 199 4.78 -6.06 -10.49
C GLY A 199 3.71 -5.01 -10.29
N TRP A 200 2.77 -4.85 -11.22
CA TRP A 200 1.66 -3.93 -11.01
C TRP A 200 0.71 -4.46 -9.93
N PRO A 201 0.14 -3.58 -9.09
CA PRO A 201 -0.72 -4.01 -7.99
C PRO A 201 -2.05 -4.57 -8.50
N ALA A 202 -2.73 -5.32 -7.63
CA ALA A 202 -3.97 -6.03 -7.96
C ALA A 202 -5.08 -5.15 -8.56
N GLU A 203 -5.09 -3.83 -8.31
CA GLU A 203 -6.06 -2.93 -8.95
C GLU A 203 -5.93 -2.81 -10.47
N THR A 204 -4.78 -3.21 -11.03
CA THR A 204 -4.54 -3.23 -12.48
C THR A 204 -5.01 -4.52 -13.13
N HIS A 205 -5.37 -5.54 -12.33
CA HIS A 205 -5.76 -6.85 -12.85
C HIS A 205 -7.16 -6.77 -13.47
N THR A 206 -7.31 -7.42 -14.62
CA THR A 206 -8.56 -7.38 -15.39
C THR A 206 -9.76 -7.88 -14.59
N ASN A 207 -9.60 -8.94 -13.80
CA ASN A 207 -10.67 -9.46 -12.94
C ASN A 207 -11.12 -8.45 -11.87
N VAL A 208 -10.19 -7.69 -11.29
CA VAL A 208 -10.51 -6.65 -10.29
C VAL A 208 -11.22 -5.47 -10.93
N ILE A 209 -10.74 -5.00 -12.10
CA ILE A 209 -11.40 -3.93 -12.85
C ILE A 209 -12.82 -4.36 -13.24
N ASN A 210 -12.98 -5.57 -13.77
CA ASN A 210 -14.30 -6.12 -14.11
C ASN A 210 -15.23 -6.20 -12.88
N ALA A 211 -14.71 -6.59 -11.71
CA ALA A 211 -15.49 -6.60 -10.49
C ALA A 211 -15.99 -5.20 -10.11
N VAL A 212 -15.13 -4.18 -10.20
CA VAL A 212 -15.52 -2.77 -9.97
C VAL A 212 -16.55 -2.31 -11.00
N GLN A 213 -16.33 -2.60 -12.28
CA GLN A 213 -17.25 -2.27 -13.38
C GLN A 213 -18.64 -2.89 -13.20
N ASN A 214 -18.71 -4.11 -12.69
CA ASN A 214 -19.98 -4.82 -12.45
C ASN A 214 -20.62 -4.52 -11.10
N PHE A 215 -19.92 -3.87 -10.17
CA PHE A 215 -20.45 -3.56 -8.84
C PHE A 215 -21.70 -2.68 -8.89
N GLN A 216 -22.80 -3.14 -8.31
CA GLN A 216 -24.07 -2.40 -8.24
C GLN A 216 -24.38 -1.84 -6.84
N GLY A 217 -23.52 -2.14 -5.85
CA GLY A 217 -23.68 -1.64 -4.50
C GLY A 217 -23.37 -0.14 -4.37
N LYS A 218 -23.61 0.39 -3.17
CA LYS A 218 -23.35 1.80 -2.85
C LYS A 218 -21.88 1.99 -2.46
N VAL A 219 -21.24 3.05 -2.96
CA VAL A 219 -19.91 3.47 -2.48
C VAL A 219 -20.05 4.82 -1.80
N ILE A 220 -19.62 4.90 -0.55
CA ILE A 220 -19.74 6.08 0.29
C ILE A 220 -18.33 6.52 0.69
N PHE A 221 -18.05 7.81 0.54
CA PHE A 221 -16.78 8.43 0.89
C PHE A 221 -17.00 9.35 2.09
N GLU A 222 -16.27 9.11 3.18
CA GLU A 222 -16.48 9.83 4.45
C GLU A 222 -15.17 10.42 4.96
N ASN A 223 -15.17 11.73 5.20
CA ASN A 223 -14.04 12.42 5.82
C ASN A 223 -14.16 12.33 7.34
N THR A 224 -13.64 11.24 7.88
CA THR A 224 -13.68 10.93 9.31
C THR A 224 -12.44 10.15 9.74
N ASP A 225 -12.15 10.13 11.03
CA ASP A 225 -11.06 9.33 11.58
C ASP A 225 -11.46 7.87 11.80
N LEU A 226 -10.44 7.00 11.91
CA LEU A 226 -10.65 5.57 12.06
C LEU A 226 -11.43 5.20 13.32
N VAL A 227 -11.21 5.89 14.44
CA VAL A 227 -11.88 5.55 15.70
C VAL A 227 -13.38 5.84 15.59
N THR A 228 -13.74 7.02 15.08
CA THR A 228 -15.13 7.39 14.83
C THR A 228 -15.80 6.45 13.83
N ALA A 229 -15.10 6.06 12.75
CA ALA A 229 -15.67 5.14 11.75
C ALA A 229 -15.98 3.74 12.31
N MET A 230 -15.21 3.27 13.30
CA MET A 230 -15.39 1.96 13.93
C MET A 230 -16.65 1.87 14.80
N GLU A 231 -17.27 3.00 15.17
CA GLU A 231 -18.53 3.03 15.91
C GLU A 231 -19.71 2.53 15.04
N SER A 232 -19.61 2.73 13.73
CA SER A 232 -20.63 2.29 12.79
C SER A 232 -20.66 0.78 12.59
N ASP A 233 -21.75 0.26 12.01
CA ASP A 233 -21.86 -1.16 11.68
C ASP A 233 -21.15 -1.51 10.36
N PHE A 234 -20.51 -2.67 10.36
CA PHE A 234 -19.83 -3.28 9.21
C PHE A 234 -19.64 -4.77 9.46
N ASP A 235 -19.71 -5.57 8.39
CA ASP A 235 -19.38 -7.01 8.44
C ASP A 235 -17.87 -7.25 8.26
N PHE A 236 -17.19 -6.31 7.61
CA PHE A 236 -15.77 -6.40 7.29
C PHE A 236 -15.07 -5.04 7.32
N ALA A 237 -13.92 -4.96 8.00
CA ALA A 237 -13.04 -3.81 8.00
C ALA A 237 -11.68 -4.14 7.36
N SER A 238 -11.27 -3.30 6.41
CA SER A 238 -9.93 -3.37 5.80
C SER A 238 -9.13 -2.13 6.19
N VAL A 239 -8.38 -2.22 7.27
CA VAL A 239 -7.56 -1.12 7.78
C VAL A 239 -6.19 -1.19 7.13
N SER A 240 -5.81 -0.15 6.39
CA SER A 240 -4.46 -0.01 5.82
C SER A 240 -3.44 0.27 6.94
N ASP A 241 -2.27 0.83 6.63
CA ASP A 241 -1.21 1.17 7.58
C ASP A 241 -1.56 2.26 8.63
N VAL A 242 -2.85 2.55 8.85
CA VAL A 242 -3.31 3.65 9.71
C VAL A 242 -2.94 3.41 11.18
N ILE A 243 -3.02 2.17 11.65
CA ILE A 243 -2.74 1.81 13.06
C ILE A 243 -1.29 2.10 13.47
N SER A 244 -0.37 2.20 12.51
CA SER A 244 1.03 2.57 12.74
C SER A 244 1.21 4.05 13.08
N TYR A 245 0.24 4.90 12.75
CA TYR A 245 0.27 6.35 12.98
C TYR A 245 -0.54 6.79 14.21
N LEU A 246 -1.35 5.90 14.79
CA LEU A 246 -2.15 6.22 15.97
C LEU A 246 -1.25 6.42 17.20
N ASP A 247 -1.58 7.43 18.00
CA ASP A 247 -1.02 7.59 19.35
C ASP A 247 -1.58 6.51 20.31
N PRO A 248 -0.97 6.31 21.49
CA PRO A 248 -1.41 5.26 22.42
C PRO A 248 -2.88 5.35 22.85
N ARG A 249 -3.46 6.56 22.94
CA ARG A 249 -4.87 6.75 23.32
C ARG A 249 -5.78 6.36 22.17
N GLN A 250 -5.49 6.86 20.96
CA GLN A 250 -6.25 6.51 19.75
C GLN A 250 -6.20 5.01 19.45
N LEU A 251 -5.04 4.39 19.64
CA LEU A 251 -4.86 2.96 19.45
C LEU A 251 -5.69 2.14 20.46
N ALA A 252 -5.74 2.57 21.73
CA ALA A 252 -6.58 1.93 22.74
C ALA A 252 -8.06 2.03 22.39
N LEU A 253 -8.53 3.21 21.96
CA LEU A 253 -9.92 3.40 21.52
C LEU A 253 -10.26 2.55 20.29
N PHE A 254 -9.35 2.44 19.32
CA PHE A 254 -9.51 1.56 18.16
C PHE A 254 -9.69 0.09 18.59
N PHE A 255 -8.85 -0.40 19.51
CA PHE A 255 -8.96 -1.78 19.99
C PHE A 255 -10.22 -2.03 20.82
N GLU A 256 -10.63 -1.07 21.65
CA GLU A 256 -11.89 -1.16 22.40
C GLU A 256 -13.10 -1.25 21.44
N ALA A 257 -13.13 -0.40 20.40
CA ALA A 257 -14.16 -0.45 19.38
C ALA A 257 -14.15 -1.77 18.60
N LEU A 258 -12.96 -2.25 18.22
CA LEU A 258 -12.81 -3.53 17.53
C LEU A 258 -13.29 -4.71 18.38
N GLN A 259 -12.94 -4.74 19.67
CA GLN A 259 -13.35 -5.80 20.60
C GLN A 259 -14.87 -5.92 20.67
N LYS A 260 -15.59 -4.80 20.74
CA LYS A 260 -17.06 -4.78 20.74
C LYS A 260 -17.66 -5.33 19.44
N LYS A 261 -16.92 -5.26 18.32
CA LYS A 261 -17.38 -5.73 17.00
C LYS A 261 -17.03 -7.18 16.72
N VAL A 262 -15.88 -7.68 17.16
CA VAL A 262 -15.45 -9.08 16.91
C VAL A 262 -15.98 -10.08 17.95
N ASP A 263 -16.91 -9.64 18.80
CA ASP A 263 -17.70 -10.50 19.67
C ASP A 263 -18.33 -11.66 18.87
N PRO A 264 -18.32 -12.91 19.39
CA PRO A 264 -18.91 -14.08 18.72
C PRO A 264 -20.31 -13.87 18.12
N SER A 265 -21.11 -12.95 18.66
CA SER A 265 -22.47 -12.72 18.16
C SER A 265 -22.56 -11.95 16.84
N GLN A 266 -21.48 -11.30 16.37
CA GLN A 266 -21.54 -10.28 15.31
C GLN A 266 -20.96 -10.74 13.95
N ASN A 267 -20.27 -11.88 13.87
CA ASN A 267 -19.64 -12.41 12.66
C ASN A 267 -18.77 -11.39 11.86
N VAL A 268 -18.10 -10.48 12.57
CA VAL A 268 -17.28 -9.42 11.96
C VAL A 268 -15.84 -9.88 11.78
N ALA A 269 -15.22 -9.46 10.68
CA ALA A 269 -13.77 -9.61 10.46
C ALA A 269 -13.07 -8.27 10.22
N CYS A 270 -11.88 -8.11 10.77
CA CYS A 270 -11.03 -6.94 10.58
C CYS A 270 -9.62 -7.35 10.15
N VAL A 271 -9.16 -6.83 9.02
CA VAL A 271 -7.78 -7.00 8.53
C VAL A 271 -7.06 -5.66 8.62
N ALA A 272 -6.14 -5.56 9.59
CA ALA A 272 -5.28 -4.40 9.75
C ALA A 272 -3.86 -4.70 9.27
N ARG A 273 -3.24 -3.74 8.58
CA ARG A 273 -1.82 -3.79 8.18
C ARG A 273 -1.05 -2.77 9.00
N SER A 274 0.20 -3.11 9.32
CA SER A 274 1.11 -2.21 10.00
C SER A 274 2.50 -2.28 9.41
N PHE A 275 3.15 -1.14 9.28
CA PHE A 275 4.49 -0.97 8.76
C PHE A 275 5.34 -0.22 9.79
N LEU A 276 6.54 -0.75 10.07
CA LEU A 276 7.56 -0.21 10.98
C LEU A 276 7.18 -0.20 12.47
N LYS A 277 6.05 0.40 12.82
CA LYS A 277 5.42 0.33 14.14
C LYS A 277 4.41 -0.82 14.10
N HIS A 278 4.65 -1.85 14.92
CA HIS A 278 3.72 -2.96 15.04
C HIS A 278 3.09 -2.90 16.44
N PRO A 279 1.89 -2.30 16.57
CA PRO A 279 1.12 -2.39 17.81
C PRO A 279 1.05 -3.84 18.30
N ALA A 280 1.27 -4.03 19.60
CA ALA A 280 0.96 -5.31 20.23
C ALA A 280 -0.56 -5.47 20.28
N THR A 281 -1.03 -6.68 20.04
CA THR A 281 -2.43 -7.04 20.25
C THR A 281 -2.72 -7.04 21.76
N PRO A 282 -3.79 -6.36 22.22
CA PRO A 282 -4.23 -6.45 23.61
C PRO A 282 -4.66 -7.86 23.98
N ALA A 283 -4.51 -8.25 25.25
CA ALA A 283 -4.83 -9.59 25.72
C ALA A 283 -6.29 -9.99 25.45
N GLU A 284 -7.19 -9.01 25.49
CA GLU A 284 -8.62 -9.15 25.24
C GLU A 284 -8.95 -9.49 23.78
N LEU A 285 -8.05 -9.15 22.85
CA LEU A 285 -8.20 -9.41 21.42
C LEU A 285 -7.44 -10.65 20.94
N GLU A 286 -6.55 -11.21 21.76
CA GLU A 286 -5.78 -12.42 21.43
C GLU A 286 -6.66 -13.63 21.04
N PRO A 287 -7.81 -13.91 21.68
CA PRO A 287 -8.68 -15.01 21.28
C PRO A 287 -9.25 -14.88 19.85
N TYR A 288 -9.37 -13.66 19.35
CA TYR A 288 -9.92 -13.38 18.01
C TYR A 288 -8.84 -13.28 16.93
N LEU A 289 -7.56 -13.26 17.31
CA LEU A 289 -6.44 -13.09 16.40
C LEU A 289 -6.16 -14.37 15.62
N GLN A 290 -6.35 -14.31 14.30
CA GLN A 290 -6.09 -15.40 13.37
C GLN A 290 -4.60 -15.45 13.01
N LYS A 291 -3.77 -15.95 13.94
CA LYS A 291 -2.29 -15.96 13.81
C LYS A 291 -1.81 -16.68 12.55
N LYS A 292 -2.43 -17.82 12.19
CA LYS A 292 -2.06 -18.61 11.00
C LYS A 292 -2.36 -17.83 9.72
N GLU A 293 -3.58 -17.32 9.57
CA GLU A 293 -3.98 -16.53 8.40
C GLU A 293 -3.14 -15.26 8.26
N ALA A 294 -2.84 -14.58 9.38
CA ALA A 294 -1.99 -13.40 9.38
C ALA A 294 -0.56 -13.72 8.87
N GLN A 295 -0.01 -14.87 9.28
CA GLN A 295 1.29 -15.34 8.82
C GLN A 295 1.27 -15.73 7.33
N GLU A 296 0.20 -16.38 6.85
CA GLU A 296 0.02 -16.71 5.44
C GLU A 296 -0.10 -15.46 4.57
N ALA A 297 -0.89 -14.47 5.00
CA ALA A 297 -0.99 -13.17 4.34
C ALA A 297 0.37 -12.48 4.28
N GLN A 298 1.15 -12.53 5.36
CA GLN A 298 2.50 -11.96 5.36
C GLN A 298 3.49 -12.71 4.45
N ASN A 299 3.33 -14.02 4.30
CA ASN A 299 4.19 -14.83 3.41
C ASN A 299 3.87 -14.64 1.93
N THR A 300 2.65 -14.22 1.61
CA THR A 300 2.16 -13.99 0.24
C THR A 300 2.21 -12.53 -0.19
N ASP A 301 2.57 -11.62 0.72
CA ASP A 301 2.70 -10.20 0.44
C ASP A 301 3.95 -9.90 -0.40
N ASN A 302 3.75 -9.27 -1.56
CA ASN A 302 4.82 -8.92 -2.51
C ASN A 302 5.54 -7.60 -2.15
N THR A 303 5.18 -6.95 -1.05
CA THR A 303 5.89 -5.76 -0.56
C THR A 303 6.95 -6.12 0.49
N GLY A 304 6.74 -7.20 1.26
CA GLY A 304 7.68 -7.73 2.25
C GLY A 304 7.85 -6.85 3.49
N VAL A 305 7.02 -5.82 3.65
CA VAL A 305 7.18 -4.79 4.69
C VAL A 305 6.02 -4.71 5.67
N TYR A 306 4.82 -5.18 5.28
CA TYR A 306 3.66 -5.15 6.16
C TYR A 306 3.62 -6.35 7.09
N ARG A 307 3.26 -6.09 8.35
CA ARG A 307 2.71 -7.10 9.26
C ARG A 307 1.20 -7.02 9.22
N PHE A 308 0.56 -8.19 9.10
CA PHE A 308 -0.88 -8.35 9.10
C PHE A 308 -1.39 -8.68 10.49
N HIS A 309 -2.53 -8.11 10.85
CA HIS A 309 -3.30 -8.42 12.05
C HIS A 309 -4.72 -8.73 11.59
N ILE A 310 -5.13 -9.99 11.75
CA ILE A 310 -6.44 -10.47 11.27
C ILE A 310 -7.26 -10.88 12.48
N TYR A 311 -8.36 -10.18 12.71
CA TYR A 311 -9.28 -10.43 13.81
C TYR A 311 -10.60 -10.94 13.26
N ARG A 312 -11.13 -12.00 13.85
CA ARG A 312 -12.44 -12.56 13.48
C ARG A 312 -13.10 -13.18 14.71
N SER A 313 -14.41 -13.06 14.80
CA SER A 313 -15.22 -13.82 15.75
C SER A 313 -15.02 -15.32 15.54
N VAL A 314 -14.55 -16.02 16.58
CA VAL A 314 -14.41 -17.49 16.52
C VAL A 314 -15.78 -18.11 16.72
N ASN A 315 -16.34 -18.72 15.67
CA ASN A 315 -17.45 -19.65 15.86
C ASN A 315 -16.86 -20.97 16.34
N GLU A 316 -17.14 -21.36 17.58
CA GLU A 316 -16.72 -22.65 18.18
C GLU A 316 -17.29 -23.88 17.44
N ALA A 317 -18.09 -23.70 16.40
CA ALA A 317 -18.72 -24.79 15.63
C ALA A 317 -17.85 -25.40 14.52
N GLN A 318 -16.57 -25.02 14.39
CA GLN A 318 -15.65 -25.58 13.37
C GLN A 318 -14.24 -25.89 13.91
N GLN A 319 -14.15 -26.46 15.11
CA GLN A 319 -12.97 -27.24 15.53
C GLN A 319 -13.27 -28.73 15.47
#